data_AF-G7H330-F1
#
_entry.id   AF-G7H330-F1
#
_cell.length_a   1.000
_cell.length_b   1.000
_cell.length_c   1.000
_cell.angle_alpha   90.00
_cell.angle_beta   90.00
_cell.angle_gamma   90.00
#
_symmetry.space_group_name_H-M   'P 1'
#
loop_
_entity.id
_entity.type
_entity.pdbx_description
1 polymer ?
#
loop_
_entity_poly.entity_id
_entity_poly.type
_entity_poly.pdbx_seq_one_letter_code
_entity_poly.pdbx_strand_id
1 'polypeptide(L)'
;MAGGWSGVIVAKEMEGFSPIVIAALKSPEGTTVEELRAKFTKPEDRMSSIEVEFRARLDEARFEWSRVNGWTIPDDVSERLRGDVLWEMKRDGWER
;
A
#
# COMPACT_ATOMS: atom_id res chain seq x y z
N MET A 1 21.90 -8.02 -44.05
CA MET A 1 21.89 -9.09 -43.01
C MET A 1 22.46 -8.50 -41.73
N ALA A 2 21.91 -8.95 -40.59
CA ALA A 2 22.34 -8.71 -39.21
C ALA A 2 22.09 -7.30 -38.63
N GLY A 3 21.00 -7.19 -37.87
CA GLY A 3 20.68 -6.04 -37.02
C GLY A 3 19.60 -6.39 -35.98
N GLY A 4 19.65 -7.62 -35.45
CA GLY A 4 18.62 -8.16 -34.55
C GLY A 4 19.23 -8.77 -33.29
N TRP A 5 19.88 -7.95 -32.45
CA TRP A 5 20.46 -8.39 -31.18
C TRP A 5 20.16 -7.44 -30.01
N SER A 6 19.21 -6.50 -30.14
CA SER A 6 18.91 -5.55 -29.03
C SER A 6 17.78 -6.00 -28.10
N GLY A 7 16.98 -7.00 -28.47
CA GLY A 7 15.80 -7.41 -27.69
C GLY A 7 16.09 -8.45 -26.59
N VAL A 8 17.12 -9.27 -26.77
CA VAL A 8 17.39 -10.43 -25.88
C VAL A 8 18.24 -10.05 -24.66
N ILE A 9 19.12 -9.05 -24.79
CA ILE A 9 20.05 -8.64 -23.72
C ILE A 9 19.28 -7.91 -22.59
N VAL A 10 18.35 -7.03 -22.95
CA VAL A 10 17.53 -6.27 -22.00
C VAL A 10 16.64 -7.18 -21.14
N ALA A 11 16.17 -8.30 -21.70
CA ALA A 11 15.30 -9.23 -20.97
C ALA A 11 16.02 -9.92 -19.80
N LYS A 12 17.32 -10.24 -19.97
CA LYS A 12 18.13 -10.91 -18.93
C LYS A 12 18.62 -9.96 -17.85
N GLU A 13 18.92 -8.71 -18.20
CA GLU A 13 19.28 -7.66 -17.22
C GLU A 13 18.10 -7.19 -16.37
N MET A 14 16.87 -7.45 -16.82
CA MET A 14 15.65 -7.08 -16.13
C MET A 14 15.02 -8.23 -15.32
N GLU A 15 15.63 -9.43 -15.32
CA GLU A 15 15.21 -10.54 -14.46
C GLU A 15 15.36 -10.15 -12.98
N GLY A 16 14.25 -10.17 -12.24
CA GLY A 16 14.20 -9.85 -10.81
C GLY A 16 13.78 -8.41 -10.46
N PHE A 17 13.67 -7.51 -11.45
CA PHE A 17 13.15 -6.17 -11.21
C PHE A 17 11.63 -6.17 -11.15
N SER A 18 11.07 -5.35 -10.25
CA SER A 18 9.63 -5.13 -10.19
C SER A 18 9.11 -4.54 -11.50
N PRO A 19 7.92 -4.94 -12.00
CA PRO A 19 7.34 -4.43 -13.24
C PRO A 19 7.29 -2.90 -13.35
N ILE A 20 7.11 -2.20 -12.22
CA ILE A 20 7.12 -0.73 -12.16
C ILE A 20 8.51 -0.14 -12.45
N VAL A 21 9.57 -0.82 -12.02
CA VAL A 21 10.96 -0.41 -12.28
C VAL A 21 11.31 -0.62 -13.74
N ILE A 22 10.90 -1.76 -14.32
CA ILE A 22 11.07 -2.05 -15.74
C ILE A 22 10.35 -1.00 -16.59
N ALA A 23 9.14 -0.61 -16.20
CA ALA A 23 8.39 0.43 -16.90
C ALA A 23 8.99 1.82 -16.72
N ALA A 24 9.53 2.15 -15.55
CA ALA A 24 10.26 3.40 -15.34
C ALA A 24 11.47 3.51 -16.29
N LEU A 25 12.27 2.44 -16.40
CA LEU A 25 13.45 2.38 -17.26
C LEU A 25 13.12 2.44 -18.76
N LYS A 26 11.91 2.02 -19.15
CA LYS A 26 11.44 2.02 -20.55
C LYS A 26 10.62 3.26 -20.92
N SER A 27 10.35 4.16 -19.98
CA SER A 27 9.49 5.31 -20.22
C SER A 27 10.25 6.48 -20.85
N PRO A 28 9.61 7.28 -21.72
CA PRO A 28 10.23 8.46 -22.31
C PRO A 28 10.58 9.51 -21.24
N GLU A 29 11.62 10.29 -21.49
CA GLU A 29 12.01 11.42 -20.65
C GLU A 29 10.82 12.37 -20.43
N GLY A 30 10.55 12.70 -19.17
CA GLY A 30 9.38 13.51 -18.76
C GLY A 30 8.20 12.70 -18.22
N THR A 31 8.24 11.36 -18.27
CA THR A 31 7.22 10.51 -17.62
C THR A 31 7.31 10.66 -16.10
N THR A 32 6.18 10.95 -15.44
CA THR A 32 6.16 11.17 -13.98
C THR A 32 6.00 9.87 -13.19
N VAL A 33 6.33 9.94 -11.90
CA VAL A 33 6.14 8.81 -10.98
C VAL A 33 4.64 8.49 -10.82
N GLU A 34 3.78 9.50 -10.85
CA GLU A 34 2.32 9.35 -10.80
C GLU A 34 1.78 8.62 -12.03
N GLU A 35 2.27 8.94 -13.24
CA GLU A 35 1.90 8.28 -14.49
C GLU A 35 2.34 6.82 -14.51
N LEU A 36 3.51 6.52 -13.94
CA LEU A 36 3.97 5.15 -13.75
C LEU A 36 3.08 4.43 -12.75
N ARG A 37 2.86 4.99 -11.55
CA ARG A 37 2.00 4.39 -10.53
C ARG A 37 0.61 4.11 -11.08
N ALA A 38 -0.01 5.04 -11.81
CA ALA A 38 -1.34 4.84 -12.39
C ALA A 38 -1.45 3.60 -13.29
N LYS A 39 -0.37 3.20 -13.96
CA LYS A 39 -0.32 1.98 -14.79
C LYS A 39 -0.18 0.69 -13.99
N PHE A 40 0.33 0.77 -12.76
CA PHE A 40 0.60 -0.37 -11.89
C PHE A 40 -0.31 -0.44 -10.66
N THR A 41 -1.06 0.61 -10.35
CA THR A 41 -2.09 0.61 -9.32
C THR A 41 -3.20 -0.34 -9.76
N LYS A 42 -3.21 -1.56 -9.23
CA LYS A 42 -4.35 -2.43 -9.42
C LYS A 42 -5.56 -1.78 -8.74
N PRO A 43 -6.79 -2.02 -9.22
CA PRO A 43 -8.00 -1.63 -8.49
C PRO A 43 -7.99 -2.18 -7.06
N GLU A 44 -7.37 -3.35 -6.87
CA GLU A 44 -7.13 -4.05 -5.60
C GLU A 44 -6.18 -3.30 -4.65
N ASP A 45 -5.27 -2.47 -5.18
CA ASP A 45 -4.32 -1.68 -4.38
C ASP A 45 -4.92 -0.35 -3.89
N ARG A 46 -6.13 -0.02 -4.33
CA ARG A 46 -6.88 1.11 -3.79
C ARG A 46 -7.54 0.65 -2.49
N MET A 47 -6.90 0.93 -1.35
CA MET A 47 -7.55 0.81 -0.05
C MET A 47 -8.95 1.44 -0.14
N SER A 48 -9.97 0.66 0.20
CA SER A 48 -11.33 1.16 0.29
C SER A 48 -11.41 2.27 1.33
N SER A 49 -12.38 3.18 1.19
CA SER A 49 -12.61 4.26 2.17
C SER A 49 -12.79 3.70 3.60
N ILE A 50 -13.42 2.53 3.71
CA ILE A 50 -13.61 1.81 4.97
C ILE A 50 -12.26 1.37 5.56
N GLU A 51 -11.34 0.84 4.77
CA GLU A 51 -10.00 0.43 5.25
C GLU A 51 -9.15 1.62 5.67
N VAL A 52 -9.26 2.75 4.95
CA VAL A 52 -8.59 4.01 5.32
C VAL A 52 -9.11 4.50 6.68
N GLU A 53 -10.43 4.58 6.84
CA GLU A 53 -11.07 5.04 8.07
C GLU A 53 -10.73 4.11 9.24
N PHE A 54 -10.80 2.80 9.03
CA PHE A 54 -10.44 1.81 10.03
C PHE A 54 -8.99 1.99 10.52
N ARG A 55 -8.05 2.17 9.59
CA ARG A 55 -6.64 2.38 9.96
C ARG A 55 -6.46 3.67 10.75
N ALA A 56 -7.08 4.77 10.32
CA ALA A 56 -6.98 6.04 11.01
C ALA A 56 -7.49 5.96 12.45
N ARG A 57 -8.66 5.34 12.67
CA ARG A 57 -9.23 5.15 14.02
C ARG A 57 -8.41 4.20 14.88
N LEU A 58 -7.88 3.13 14.28
CA LEU A 58 -7.03 2.19 15.00
C LEU A 58 -5.70 2.83 15.42
N ASP A 59 -5.10 3.65 14.56
CA ASP A 59 -3.88 4.39 14.87
C ASP A 59 -4.12 5.39 16.01
N GLU A 60 -5.26 6.11 15.98
CA GLU A 60 -5.67 7.02 17.07
C GLU A 60 -5.89 6.27 18.40
N ALA A 61 -6.62 5.16 18.38
CA ALA A 61 -6.88 4.36 19.58
C ALA A 61 -5.58 3.81 20.20
N ARG A 62 -4.62 3.39 19.36
CA ARG A 62 -3.29 2.96 19.79
C ARG A 62 -2.47 4.11 20.35
N PHE A 63 -2.55 5.29 19.74
CA PHE A 63 -1.87 6.49 20.22
C PHE A 63 -2.38 6.89 21.60
N GLU A 64 -3.70 6.98 21.80
CA GLU A 64 -4.28 7.34 23.09
C GLU A 64 -3.99 6.31 24.18
N TRP A 65 -4.02 5.02 23.85
CA TRP A 65 -3.59 3.98 24.79
C TRP A 65 -2.12 4.16 25.17
N SER A 66 -1.25 4.38 24.19
CA SER A 66 0.20 4.50 24.40
C SER A 66 0.57 5.75 25.19
N ARG A 67 -0.19 6.83 25.05
CA ARG A 67 -0.03 8.09 25.79
C ARG A 67 -0.11 7.91 27.30
N VAL A 68 -0.89 6.93 27.76
CA VAL A 68 -1.11 6.66 29.19
C VAL A 68 -0.30 5.46 29.68
N ASN A 69 -0.09 4.45 28.83
CA ASN A 69 0.45 3.14 29.25
C ASN A 69 1.87 2.84 28.72
N GLY A 70 2.42 3.68 27.83
CA GLY A 70 3.71 3.48 27.18
C GLY A 70 3.60 2.98 25.74
N TRP A 71 4.71 3.07 24.98
CA TRP A 71 4.72 2.83 23.53
C TRP A 71 4.62 1.37 23.10
N THR A 72 4.84 0.42 24.02
CA THR A 72 4.76 -1.01 23.72
C THR A 72 3.34 -1.50 24.03
N ILE A 73 2.56 -1.72 22.99
CA ILE A 73 1.19 -2.22 23.09
C ILE A 73 1.23 -3.75 23.13
N PRO A 74 0.74 -4.40 24.19
CA PRO A 74 0.56 -5.85 24.23
C PRO A 74 -0.42 -6.35 23.16
N ASP A 75 -0.24 -7.58 22.68
CA ASP A 75 -1.07 -8.15 21.60
C ASP A 75 -2.55 -8.25 21.98
N ASP A 76 -2.86 -8.63 23.22
CA ASP A 76 -4.23 -8.70 23.75
C ASP A 76 -4.90 -7.33 23.77
N VAL A 77 -4.15 -6.29 24.11
CA VAL A 77 -4.62 -4.90 24.05
C VAL A 77 -4.84 -4.48 22.60
N SER A 78 -3.92 -4.79 21.69
CA SER A 78 -4.05 -4.46 20.27
C SER A 78 -5.29 -5.10 19.65
N GLU A 79 -5.55 -6.38 19.94
CA GLU A 79 -6.77 -7.06 19.48
C GLU A 79 -8.05 -6.47 20.08
N ARG A 80 -8.02 -6.09 21.36
CA ARG A 80 -9.15 -5.40 21.98
C ARG A 80 -9.43 -4.04 21.32
N LEU A 81 -8.42 -3.20 21.14
CA LEU A 81 -8.56 -1.89 20.49
C LEU A 81 -9.11 -2.04 19.06
N ARG A 82 -8.66 -3.08 18.35
CA ARG A 82 -9.21 -3.41 17.03
C ARG A 82 -10.69 -3.74 17.10
N GLY A 83 -11.12 -4.54 18.07
CA GLY A 83 -12.54 -4.87 18.29
C GLY A 83 -13.38 -3.64 18.61
N ASP A 84 -12.88 -2.76 19.49
CA ASP A 84 -13.55 -1.51 19.89
C ASP A 84 -13.76 -0.60 18.68
N VAL A 85 -12.72 -0.38 17.86
CA VAL A 85 -12.79 0.44 16.65
C VAL A 85 -13.77 -0.13 15.63
N LEU A 86 -13.78 -1.45 15.41
CA LEU A 86 -14.74 -2.09 14.50
C LEU A 86 -16.18 -1.92 15.00
N TRP A 87 -16.40 -2.01 16.31
CA TRP A 87 -17.71 -1.78 16.90
C TRP A 87 -18.17 -0.33 16.73
N GLU A 88 -17.29 0.65 16.96
CA GLU A 88 -17.58 2.06 16.77
C GLU A 88 -17.90 2.40 15.31
N MET A 89 -17.09 1.88 14.38
CA MET A 89 -17.33 2.05 12.95
C MET A 89 -18.69 1.49 12.55
N LYS A 90 -19.04 0.30 13.04
CA LYS A 90 -20.35 -0.31 12.81
C LYS A 90 -21.48 0.59 13.34
N ARG A 91 -21.36 1.06 14.58
CA ARG A 91 -22.32 1.99 15.21
C ARG A 91 -22.49 3.26 14.40
N ASP A 92 -21.40 3.77 13.82
CA ASP A 92 -21.37 5.00 13.04
C ASP A 92 -21.82 4.78 11.57
N GLY A 93 -22.26 3.57 11.20
CA GLY A 93 -22.79 3.26 9.88
C GLY A 93 -21.74 2.97 8.82
N TRP A 94 -20.48 2.75 9.21
CA TRP A 94 -19.42 2.23 8.34
C TRP A 94 -19.56 0.70 8.18
N GLU A 95 -20.71 0.26 7.69
CA GLU A 95 -20.93 -1.12 7.25
C GLU A 95 -20.69 -1.23 5.74
N ARG A 96 -20.25 -2.41 5.29
CA ARG A 96 -20.08 -2.72 3.85
C ARG A 96 -21.39 -3.14 3.22
#